data_AF-A0A2N3EMW8-F1
#
_entry.id   AF-A0A2N3EMW8-F1
#
_cell.length_a   1.000
_cell.length_b   1.000
_cell.length_c   1.000
_cell.angle_alpha   90.00
_cell.angle_beta   90.00
_cell.angle_gamma   90.00
#
_symmetry.space_group_name_H-M   'P 1'
#
loop_
_entity.id
_entity.type
_entity.pdbx_description
1 polymer ?
#
loop_
_entity_poly.entity_id
_entity_poly.type
_entity_poly.pdbx_seq_one_letter_code
_entity_poly.pdbx_strand_id
1 'polypeptide(L)' 'MQIYLPIAELPVNILTILAMGAAVGFLSGMFGIGGGFLMTPLLIFL' A
#
# COMPACT_ATOMS: atom_id res chain seq x y z
N MET A 1 -15.35 7.36 -11.82
CA MET A 1 -16.22 6.36 -11.15
C MET A 1 -15.94 6.41 -9.65
N GLN A 2 -16.97 6.65 -8.85
CA GLN A 2 -16.87 6.63 -7.39
C GLN A 2 -17.25 5.24 -6.88
N ILE A 3 -16.49 4.72 -5.93
CA ILE A 3 -16.80 3.51 -5.19
C ILE A 3 -17.10 3.87 -3.74
N TYR A 4 -18.12 3.24 -3.16
CA TYR A 4 -18.45 3.43 -1.76
C TYR A 4 -17.60 2.48 -0.91
N LEU A 5 -16.82 3.02 0.03
CA LEU A 5 -16.05 2.24 0.98
C LEU A 5 -16.87 2.03 2.26
N PRO A 6 -17.39 0.82 2.54
CA PRO A 6 -18.31 0.60 3.65
C PRO A 6 -17.65 0.71 5.03
N ILE A 7 -16.34 0.42 5.13
CA ILE A 7 -15.59 0.54 6.39
C ILE A 7 -15.33 2.01 6.74
N ALA A 8 -15.11 2.85 5.72
CA ALA A 8 -14.85 4.27 5.90
C ALA A 8 -16.13 5.11 5.80
N GLU A 9 -17.27 4.50 5.45
CA GLU A 9 -18.56 5.13 5.18
C GLU A 9 -18.47 6.32 4.20
N LEU A 10 -17.55 6.25 3.23
CA LEU A 10 -17.25 7.36 2.33
C LEU A 10 -17.19 6.92 0.86
N PRO A 11 -17.74 7.71 -0.07
CA PRO A 11 -17.53 7.53 -1.49
C PRO A 11 -16.15 8.07 -1.90
N VAL A 12 -15.33 7.22 -2.51
CA VAL A 12 -13.97 7.57 -2.95
C VAL A 12 -13.84 7.33 -4.46
N ASN A 13 -13.11 8.21 -5.15
CA ASN A 13 -12.83 8.05 -6.57
C ASN A 13 -11.78 6.95 -6.80
N ILE A 14 -12.03 6.06 -7.77
CA ILE A 14 -11.12 4.97 -8.13
C ILE A 14 -9.70 5.46 -8.47
N LEU A 15 -9.60 6.62 -9.13
CA LEU A 15 -8.31 7.23 -9.51
C LEU A 15 -7.50 7.65 -8.29
N THR A 16 -8.17 8.16 -7.25
CA THR A 16 -7.52 8.57 -6.01
C THR A 16 -6.91 7.38 -5.29
N ILE A 17 -7.60 6.24 -5.26
CA ILE A 17 -7.10 5.00 -4.66
C ILE A 17 -5.88 4.49 -5.41
N LEU A 18 -5.94 4.45 -6.74
CA LEU A 18 -4.81 4.05 -7.59
C LEU A 18 -3.59 4.97 -7.40
N ALA A 19 -3.81 6.29 -7.42
CA ALA A 19 -2.74 7.27 -7.23
C ALA A 19 -2.11 7.15 -5.83
N MET A 20 -2.93 6.99 -4.78
CA MET A 20 -2.42 6.77 -3.41
C MET A 20 -1.66 5.44 -3.30
N GLY A 21 -2.18 4.35 -3.85
CA GLY A 21 -1.50 3.05 -3.85
C GLY A 21 -0.15 3.11 -4.55
N ALA A 22 -0.08 3.77 -5.72
CA ALA A 22 1.17 3.98 -6.44
C ALA A 22 2.16 4.85 -5.65
N ALA A 23 1.70 5.96 -5.07
CA ALA A 23 2.54 6.86 -4.29
C ALA A 23 3.08 6.18 -3.02
N VAL A 24 2.22 5.52 -2.26
CA VAL A 24 2.60 4.79 -1.04
C VAL A 24 3.52 3.61 -1.38
N GLY A 25 3.21 2.85 -2.44
CA GLY A 25 4.05 1.76 -2.90
C GLY A 25 5.44 2.22 -3.35
N PHE A 26 5.51 3.31 -4.10
CA PHE A 26 6.77 3.91 -4.54
C PHE A 26 7.60 4.40 -3.35
N LEU A 27 7.02 5.18 -2.44
CA LEU A 27 7.71 5.68 -1.26
C LEU A 27 8.16 4.53 -0.34
N SER A 28 7.28 3.56 -0.07
CA SER A 28 7.61 2.38 0.74
C SER A 28 8.74 1.55 0.11
N GLY A 29 8.75 1.43 -1.23
CA GLY A 29 9.82 0.79 -1.98
C GLY A 29 11.15 1.55 -1.90
N MET A 30 11.13 2.89 -2.02
CA MET A 30 12.33 3.73 -1.90
C MET A 30 12.96 3.63 -0.51
N PHE A 31 12.15 3.63 0.55
CA PHE A 31 12.62 3.51 1.92
C PHE A 31 12.85 2.05 2.35
N GLY A 32 12.64 1.08 1.45
CA GLY A 32 12.87 -0.34 1.73
C GLY A 32 11.98 -0.92 2.82
N ILE A 33 10.88 -0.26 3.19
CA ILE A 33 10.00 -0.66 4.29
C ILE A 33 9.30 -1.99 3.95
N GLY A 34 8.87 -2.16 2.69
CA GLY A 34 8.28 -3.41 2.21
C GLY A 34 9.29 -4.56 2.03
N GLY A 35 10.55 -4.25 1.71
CA GLY A 35 11.61 -5.24 1.54
C GLY A 35 12.22 -5.70 2.87
N GLY A 36 12.50 -4.77 3.78
CA GLY A 36 13.09 -5.07 5.10
C GLY A 36 12.17 -5.91 5.97
N PHE A 37 10.85 -5.64 5.97
CA PHE A 37 9.85 -6.43 6.71
C PHE A 37 9.71 -7.87 6.21
N LEU A 38 9.88 -8.11 4.91
CA LEU A 38 9.82 -9.48 4.34
C LEU A 38 11.16 -10.20 4.42
N MET A 39 12.27 -9.48 4.19
CA MET A 39 13.62 -10.04 4.23
C MET A 39 14.05 -10.44 5.65
N THR A 40 13.65 -9.70 6.69
CA THR A 40 14.00 -10.05 8.08
C THR A 40 13.49 -11.44 8.51
N PRO A 41 12.19 -11.80 8.37
CA PRO A 41 11.72 -13.13 8.69
C PRO A 41 12.29 -14.19 7.73
N LEU A 42 12.43 -13.89 6.43
CA LEU A 42 13.02 -14.84 5.48
C LEU A 42 14.45 -15.23 5.84
N LEU A 43 15.28 -14.28 6.28
CA LEU A 43 16.65 -14.54 6.73
C LEU A 43 16.71 -15.23 8.11
N ILE A 44 15.70 -15.07 8.97
CA ILE A 44 15.60 -15.81 10.24
C ILE A 44 15.29 -17.30 9.99
N PHE A 45 14.58 -17.61 8.90
CA PHE A 45 14.20 -18.98 8.54
C PHE A 45 15.14 -19.67 7.55
N LEU A 46 16.18 -18.97 7.06
CA LEU A 46 17.26 -19.52 6.23
C LEU A 46 18.43 -19.96 7.12
#